data_AF-A0A0B8NTR0-F1
#
_entry.id   AF-A0A0B8NTR0-F1
#
_cell.length_a   1.000
_cell.length_b   1.000
_cell.length_c   1.000
_cell.angle_alpha   90.00
_cell.angle_beta   90.00
_cell.angle_gamma   90.00
#
_symmetry.space_group_name_H-M   'P 1'
#
loop_
_entity.id
_entity.type
_entity.pdbx_description
1 polymer ?
#
loop_
_entity_poly.entity_id
_entity_poly.type
_entity_poly.pdbx_seq_one_letter_code
_entity_poly.pdbx_strand_id
1 'polypeptide(L)'
;MRSENGYRWYSDKELDKLKAINSYRSFGMPVNQIRELLDKSDELKQEQVLLNQFNALEKEIQKLRSQQQAIVTLLEQPQLLTGQELSKERWVTIMQGAGFDEKDMQNWHKEFEKLEPDAHQEFLESLNIDEQEIKQIREWSRS
;
A
#
# COMPACT_ATOMS: atom_id res chain seq x y z
N MET A 1 -25.36 10.19 -27.17
CA MET A 1 -26.49 10.80 -27.93
C MET A 1 -27.61 9.78 -28.13
N ARG A 2 -28.81 10.17 -28.59
CA ARG A 2 -29.82 9.21 -29.05
C ARG A 2 -29.99 9.35 -30.57
N SER A 3 -30.11 8.24 -31.28
CA SER A 3 -30.44 8.23 -32.70
C SER A 3 -31.90 8.65 -32.91
N GLU A 4 -32.26 9.02 -34.15
CA GLU A 4 -33.62 9.44 -34.51
C GLU A 4 -34.70 8.38 -34.19
N ASN A 5 -34.31 7.10 -34.17
CA ASN A 5 -35.15 5.96 -33.77
C ASN A 5 -35.09 5.63 -32.27
N GLY A 6 -34.52 6.51 -31.43
CA GLY A 6 -34.56 6.43 -29.97
C GLY A 6 -33.48 5.58 -29.30
N TYR A 7 -32.63 4.90 -30.06
CA TYR A 7 -31.55 4.07 -29.51
C TYR A 7 -30.39 4.93 -28.96
N ARG A 8 -29.67 4.39 -27.97
CA ARG A 8 -28.48 5.05 -27.40
C ARG A 8 -27.30 4.89 -28.34
N TRP A 9 -26.69 6.00 -28.71
CA TRP A 9 -25.47 6.05 -29.49
C TRP A 9 -24.30 6.50 -28.61
N TYR A 10 -23.22 5.72 -28.64
CA TYR A 10 -21.97 5.98 -27.92
C TYR A 10 -20.89 6.36 -28.94
N SER A 11 -20.28 7.51 -28.75
CA SER A 11 -19.13 7.98 -29.52
C SER A 11 -17.82 7.56 -28.83
N ASP A 12 -16.69 7.92 -29.46
CA ASP A 12 -15.35 7.68 -28.90
C ASP A 12 -15.18 8.26 -27.50
N LYS A 13 -15.85 9.39 -27.19
CA LYS A 13 -15.83 9.98 -25.84
C LYS A 13 -16.43 9.06 -24.79
N GLU A 14 -17.52 8.38 -25.09
CA GLU A 14 -18.12 7.41 -24.17
C GLU A 14 -17.30 6.13 -24.06
N LEU A 15 -16.61 5.72 -25.13
CA LEU A 15 -15.65 4.62 -25.10
C LEU A 15 -14.45 4.94 -24.19
N ASP A 16 -13.88 6.13 -24.28
CA ASP A 16 -12.75 6.52 -23.43
C ASP A 16 -13.18 6.66 -21.96
N LYS A 17 -14.39 7.16 -21.71
CA LYS A 17 -14.98 7.16 -20.36
C LYS A 17 -15.12 5.74 -19.82
N LEU A 18 -15.55 4.78 -20.64
CA LEU A 18 -15.67 3.38 -20.24
C LEU A 18 -14.31 2.75 -19.93
N LYS A 19 -13.28 3.04 -20.73
CA LYS A 19 -11.91 2.59 -20.46
C LYS A 19 -11.42 3.10 -19.10
N ALA A 20 -11.62 4.39 -18.82
CA ALA A 20 -11.25 4.97 -17.52
C ALA A 20 -12.01 4.31 -16.35
N ILE A 21 -13.32 4.07 -16.50
CA ILE A 21 -14.11 3.33 -15.50
C ILE A 21 -13.51 1.94 -15.25
N ASN A 22 -13.18 1.19 -16.31
CA ASN A 22 -12.60 -0.14 -16.18
C ASN A 22 -11.24 -0.10 -15.45
N SER A 23 -10.39 0.88 -15.76
CA SER A 23 -9.12 1.06 -15.04
C SER A 23 -9.33 1.31 -13.56
N TYR A 24 -10.18 2.27 -13.17
CA TYR A 24 -10.44 2.54 -11.75
C TYR A 24 -11.07 1.34 -11.03
N ARG A 25 -11.96 0.60 -11.69
CA ARG A 25 -12.50 -0.66 -11.13
C ARG A 25 -11.41 -1.70 -10.91
N SER A 26 -10.41 -1.78 -11.78
CA SER A 26 -9.30 -2.73 -11.62
C SER A 26 -8.43 -2.41 -10.40
N PHE A 27 -8.44 -1.16 -9.93
CA PHE A 27 -7.80 -0.74 -8.67
C PHE A 27 -8.66 -1.01 -7.42
N GLY A 28 -9.82 -1.66 -7.57
CA GLY A 28 -10.74 -1.92 -6.47
C GLY A 28 -11.65 -0.75 -6.12
N MET A 29 -11.70 0.32 -6.93
CA MET A 29 -12.54 1.48 -6.64
C MET A 29 -14.03 1.14 -6.73
N PRO A 30 -14.85 1.53 -5.74
CA PRO A 30 -16.28 1.33 -5.81
C PRO A 30 -16.92 2.29 -6.83
N VAL A 31 -17.94 1.80 -7.55
CA VAL A 31 -18.53 2.50 -8.71
C VAL A 31 -19.06 3.90 -8.35
N ASN A 32 -19.51 4.11 -7.12
CA ASN A 32 -19.97 5.41 -6.64
C ASN A 32 -18.83 6.45 -6.55
N GLN A 33 -17.61 6.06 -6.20
CA GLN A 33 -16.45 6.94 -6.13
C GLN A 33 -15.83 7.22 -7.52
N ILE A 34 -15.98 6.29 -8.46
CA ILE A 34 -15.45 6.47 -9.83
C ILE A 34 -16.05 7.70 -10.51
N ARG A 35 -17.27 8.10 -10.16
CA ARG A 35 -17.86 9.34 -10.70
C ARG A 35 -16.99 10.56 -10.40
N GLU A 36 -16.45 10.65 -9.19
CA GLU A 36 -15.59 11.75 -8.75
C GLU A 36 -14.23 11.69 -9.47
N LEU A 37 -13.69 10.49 -9.67
CA LEU A 37 -12.43 10.29 -10.40
C LEU A 37 -12.50 10.64 -11.89
N LEU A 38 -13.69 10.57 -12.48
CA LEU A 38 -13.91 10.94 -13.89
C LEU A 38 -14.08 12.45 -14.09
N ASP A 39 -14.30 13.19 -12.99
CA ASP A 39 -14.42 14.64 -13.03
C ASP A 39 -13.03 15.28 -12.99
N LYS A 40 -12.53 15.68 -14.17
CA LYS A 40 -11.20 16.29 -14.32
C LYS A 40 -11.14 17.74 -13.84
N SER A 41 -12.23 18.29 -13.29
CA SER A 41 -12.26 19.69 -12.82
C SER A 41 -11.61 19.88 -11.45
N ASP A 42 -11.33 18.80 -10.70
CA ASP A 42 -10.77 18.86 -9.35
C ASP A 42 -9.71 17.77 -9.15
N GLU A 43 -8.50 18.04 -9.65
CA GLU A 43 -7.35 17.12 -9.60
C GLU A 43 -6.97 16.76 -8.16
N LEU A 44 -7.07 17.70 -7.22
CA LEU A 44 -6.75 17.47 -5.81
C LEU A 44 -7.70 16.43 -5.17
N LYS A 45 -9.00 16.50 -5.48
CA LYS A 45 -9.95 15.47 -5.01
C LYS A 45 -9.66 14.11 -5.64
N GLN A 46 -9.28 14.07 -6.91
CA GLN A 46 -8.95 12.81 -7.59
C GLN A 46 -7.76 12.12 -6.91
N GLU A 47 -6.68 12.87 -6.66
CA GLU A 47 -5.51 12.38 -5.94
C GLU A 47 -5.89 11.87 -4.55
N GLN A 48 -6.64 12.65 -3.79
CA GLN A 48 -7.05 12.26 -2.44
C GLN A 48 -7.88 10.97 -2.41
N VAL A 49 -8.78 10.77 -3.38
CA VAL A 49 -9.60 9.54 -3.49
C VAL A 49 -8.72 8.33 -3.78
N LEU A 50 -7.69 8.47 -4.63
CA LEU A 50 -6.74 7.38 -4.91
C LEU A 50 -5.86 7.06 -3.69
N LEU A 51 -5.35 8.09 -3.00
CA LEU A 51 -4.59 7.91 -1.75
C LEU A 51 -5.43 7.21 -0.67
N ASN A 52 -6.71 7.57 -0.55
CA ASN A 52 -7.61 6.92 0.39
C ASN A 52 -7.78 5.43 0.07
N GLN A 53 -7.93 5.06 -1.20
CA GLN A 53 -8.01 3.66 -1.61
C GLN A 53 -6.72 2.91 -1.34
N PHE A 54 -5.57 3.50 -1.68
CA PHE A 54 -4.27 2.91 -1.42
C PHE A 54 -4.11 2.56 0.07
N ASN A 55 -4.40 3.54 0.95
CA ASN A 55 -4.36 3.34 2.40
C ASN A 55 -5.39 2.33 2.91
N ALA A 56 -6.55 2.21 2.25
CA ALA A 56 -7.55 1.20 2.59
C ALA A 56 -7.06 -0.22 2.24
N LEU A 57 -6.41 -0.37 1.08
CA LEU A 57 -5.81 -1.64 0.65
C LEU A 57 -4.69 -2.07 1.59
N GLU A 58 -3.82 -1.15 2.02
CA GLU A 58 -2.79 -1.45 3.03
C GLU A 58 -3.41 -2.03 4.31
N LYS A 59 -4.45 -1.39 4.85
CA LYS A 59 -5.17 -1.90 6.03
C LYS A 59 -5.79 -3.28 5.80
N GLU A 60 -6.32 -3.52 4.60
CA GLU A 60 -6.90 -4.82 4.25
C GLU A 60 -5.81 -5.90 4.13
N ILE A 61 -4.68 -5.59 3.51
CA ILE A 61 -3.51 -6.49 3.42
C ILE A 61 -3.05 -6.86 4.84
N GLN A 62 -2.87 -5.88 5.72
CA GLN A 62 -2.44 -6.14 7.10
C GLN A 62 -3.44 -7.02 7.87
N LYS A 63 -4.73 -6.78 7.67
CA LYS A 63 -5.78 -7.64 8.22
C LYS A 63 -5.70 -9.06 7.67
N LEU A 64 -5.52 -9.24 6.37
CA LEU A 64 -5.41 -10.55 5.72
C LEU A 64 -4.16 -11.30 6.19
N ARG A 65 -3.01 -10.62 6.31
CA ARG A 65 -1.78 -11.20 6.89
C ARG A 65 -1.98 -11.64 8.34
N SER A 66 -2.65 -10.82 9.15
CA SER A 66 -2.98 -11.19 10.54
C SER A 66 -3.90 -12.43 10.60
N GLN A 67 -4.85 -12.53 9.68
CA GLN A 67 -5.71 -13.72 9.55
C GLN A 67 -4.91 -14.96 9.13
N GLN A 68 -3.99 -14.83 8.17
CA GLN A 68 -3.08 -15.91 7.78
C GLN A 68 -2.23 -16.38 8.97
N GLN A 69 -1.65 -15.46 9.75
CA GLN A 69 -0.87 -15.77 10.94
C GLN A 69 -1.67 -16.58 11.96
N ALA A 70 -2.93 -16.18 12.23
CA ALA A 70 -3.81 -16.89 13.15
C ALA A 70 -4.11 -18.32 12.67
N ILE A 71 -4.38 -18.49 11.37
CA ILE A 71 -4.61 -19.81 10.76
C ILE A 71 -3.36 -20.68 10.87
N VAL A 72 -2.19 -20.15 10.54
CA VAL A 72 -0.93 -20.90 10.62
C VAL A 72 -0.59 -21.32 12.05
N THR A 73 -0.85 -20.43 13.01
CA THR A 73 -0.67 -20.73 14.44
C THR A 73 -1.58 -21.87 14.87
N LEU A 74 -2.85 -21.86 14.44
CA LEU A 74 -3.80 -22.94 14.72
C LEU A 74 -3.41 -24.28 14.05
N LEU A 75 -2.81 -24.21 12.86
CA LEU A 75 -2.37 -25.39 12.11
C LEU A 75 -1.01 -25.94 12.57
N GLU A 76 -0.26 -25.19 13.39
CA GLU A 76 1.12 -25.50 13.79
C GLU A 76 2.09 -25.69 12.60
N GLN A 77 1.90 -24.91 11.52
CA GLN A 77 2.66 -25.02 10.26
C GLN A 77 3.41 -23.73 9.89
N PRO A 78 4.46 -23.33 10.65
CA PRO A 78 5.16 -22.04 10.46
C PRO A 78 5.79 -21.87 9.06
N GLN A 79 6.08 -22.96 8.35
CA GLN A 79 6.58 -22.95 6.97
C GLN A 79 5.63 -22.29 5.97
N LEU A 80 4.32 -22.22 6.24
CA LEU A 80 3.37 -21.56 5.35
C LEU A 80 3.58 -20.05 5.27
N LEU A 81 4.21 -19.45 6.28
CA LEU A 81 4.51 -18.00 6.32
C LEU A 81 5.84 -17.67 5.64
N THR A 82 6.73 -18.65 5.48
CA THR A 82 8.10 -18.41 5.02
C THR A 82 8.22 -18.01 3.53
N GLY A 83 7.11 -17.98 2.79
CA GLY A 83 7.09 -17.90 1.34
C GLY A 83 6.87 -16.53 0.70
N GLN A 84 6.52 -15.45 1.41
CA GLN A 84 6.13 -14.22 0.70
C GLN A 84 6.87 -12.92 1.03
N GLU A 85 7.17 -12.53 2.27
CA GLU A 85 7.81 -11.21 2.51
C GLU A 85 8.78 -11.22 3.70
N LEU A 86 9.74 -10.30 3.67
CA LEU A 86 10.72 -10.10 4.73
C LEU A 86 10.05 -9.25 5.82
N SER A 87 9.56 -9.86 6.90
CA SER A 87 8.92 -9.10 7.99
C SER A 87 9.95 -8.37 8.84
N LYS A 88 9.50 -7.37 9.62
CA LYS A 88 10.31 -6.69 10.64
C LYS A 88 11.03 -7.66 11.57
N GLU A 89 10.35 -8.68 12.10
CA GLU A 89 10.93 -9.64 13.05
C GLU A 89 12.04 -10.46 12.39
N ARG A 90 11.82 -10.85 11.13
CA ARG A 90 12.80 -11.59 10.35
C ARG A 90 14.01 -10.72 10.01
N TRP A 91 13.79 -9.45 9.68
CA TRP A 91 14.86 -8.48 9.48
C TRP A 91 15.71 -8.29 10.74
N VAL A 92 15.07 -8.07 11.90
CA VAL A 92 15.77 -7.95 13.19
C VAL A 92 16.58 -9.22 13.50
N THR A 93 16.01 -10.41 13.25
CA THR A 93 16.71 -11.68 13.44
C THR A 93 17.95 -11.80 12.54
N ILE A 94 17.87 -11.37 11.28
CA ILE A 94 19.00 -11.36 10.35
C ILE A 94 20.10 -10.40 10.84
N MET A 95 19.72 -9.18 11.27
CA MET A 95 20.65 -8.17 11.79
C MET A 95 21.38 -8.67 13.04
N GLN A 96 20.65 -9.26 13.99
CA GLN A 96 21.23 -9.88 15.19
C GLN A 96 22.17 -11.04 14.82
N GLY A 97 21.78 -11.88 13.87
CA GLY A 97 22.63 -12.97 13.35
C GLY A 97 23.89 -12.47 12.64
N ALA A 98 23.86 -11.26 12.08
CA ALA A 98 25.01 -10.56 11.51
C ALA A 98 25.88 -9.84 12.55
N GLY A 99 25.50 -9.88 13.84
CA GLY A 99 26.26 -9.31 14.94
C GLY A 99 25.88 -7.88 15.31
N PHE A 100 24.78 -7.35 14.80
CA PHE A 100 24.27 -6.02 15.18
C PHE A 100 23.55 -6.10 16.53
N ASP A 101 23.94 -5.26 17.47
CA ASP A 101 23.18 -5.02 18.69
C ASP A 101 22.09 -3.94 18.48
N GLU A 102 21.30 -3.66 19.53
CA GLU A 102 20.23 -2.66 19.45
C GLU A 102 20.76 -1.25 19.11
N LYS A 103 21.93 -0.90 19.61
CA LYS A 103 22.55 0.40 19.36
C LYS A 103 23.06 0.51 17.92
N ASP A 104 23.62 -0.57 17.39
CA ASP A 104 24.03 -0.65 15.99
C ASP A 104 22.84 -0.51 15.05
N MET A 105 21.72 -1.18 15.36
CA MET A 105 20.47 -1.05 14.59
C MET A 105 19.92 0.37 14.63
N GLN A 106 19.92 1.03 15.80
CA GLN A 106 19.51 2.44 15.90
C GLN A 106 20.43 3.36 15.08
N ASN A 107 21.75 3.17 15.14
CA ASN A 107 22.68 3.95 14.33
C ASN A 107 22.47 3.73 12.83
N TRP A 108 22.19 2.50 12.42
CA TRP A 108 21.86 2.18 11.03
C TRP A 108 20.64 2.97 10.54
N HIS A 109 19.55 2.99 11.32
CA HIS A 109 18.36 3.77 10.98
C HIS A 109 18.65 5.28 10.88
N LYS A 110 19.48 5.83 11.76
CA LYS A 110 19.90 7.24 11.71
C LYS A 110 20.69 7.56 10.45
N GLU A 111 21.67 6.74 10.11
CA GLU A 111 22.47 6.93 8.90
C GLU A 111 21.64 6.71 7.63
N PHE A 112 20.73 5.74 7.62
CA PHE A 112 19.87 5.48 6.46
C PHE A 112 18.87 6.62 6.23
N GLU A 113 18.20 7.11 7.28
CA GLU A 113 17.28 8.26 7.17
C GLU A 113 18.01 9.55 6.73
N LYS A 114 19.27 9.71 7.13
CA LYS A 114 20.09 10.88 6.75
C LYS A 114 20.54 10.83 5.29
N LEU A 115 20.95 9.65 4.81
CA LEU A 115 21.51 9.48 3.48
C LEU A 115 20.43 9.34 2.41
N GLU A 116 19.39 8.54 2.69
CA GLU A 116 18.37 8.13 1.70
C GLU A 116 16.97 8.08 2.37
N PRO A 117 16.40 9.22 2.78
CA PRO A 117 15.14 9.28 3.54
C PRO A 117 13.94 8.68 2.81
N ASP A 118 13.89 8.79 1.48
CA ASP A 118 12.80 8.24 0.67
C ASP A 118 12.94 6.71 0.55
N ALA A 119 14.17 6.21 0.32
CA ALA A 119 14.43 4.76 0.29
C ALA A 119 14.23 4.11 1.67
N HIS A 120 14.50 4.83 2.76
CA HIS A 120 14.22 4.34 4.11
C HIS A 120 12.72 4.18 4.36
N GLN A 121 11.88 5.08 3.85
CA GLN A 121 10.42 4.93 3.90
C GLN A 121 9.97 3.66 3.15
N GLU A 122 10.39 3.52 1.88
CA GLU A 122 10.03 2.36 1.04
C GLU A 122 10.50 1.04 1.67
N PHE A 123 11.69 1.05 2.29
CA PHE A 123 12.21 -0.11 3.01
C PHE A 123 11.31 -0.51 4.19
N LEU A 124 10.92 0.43 5.04
CA LEU A 124 10.08 0.13 6.21
C LEU A 124 8.67 -0.34 5.79
N GLU A 125 8.13 0.21 4.70
CA GLU A 125 6.88 -0.25 4.10
C GLU A 125 7.01 -1.68 3.57
N SER A 126 8.14 -2.02 2.94
CA SER A 126 8.42 -3.38 2.46
C SER A 126 8.52 -4.43 3.59
N LEU A 127 8.84 -3.99 4.82
CA LEU A 127 8.83 -4.83 6.02
C LEU A 127 7.43 -5.03 6.62
N ASN A 128 6.41 -4.47 5.97
CA ASN A 128 5.00 -4.49 6.39
C ASN A 128 4.74 -3.82 7.74
N ILE A 129 5.58 -2.84 8.10
CA ILE A 129 5.41 -2.04 9.31
C ILE A 129 4.25 -1.06 9.09
N ASP A 130 3.41 -0.85 10.11
CA ASP A 130 2.30 0.09 10.00
C ASP A 130 2.77 1.56 9.96
N GLU A 131 1.96 2.43 9.37
CA GLU A 131 2.30 3.84 9.17
C GLU A 131 2.61 4.61 10.48
N GLN A 132 1.95 4.25 11.60
CA GLN A 132 2.20 4.93 12.87
C GLN A 132 3.56 4.54 13.43
N GLU A 133 3.91 3.26 13.33
CA GLU A 133 5.23 2.79 13.72
C GLU A 133 6.33 3.32 12.79
N ILE A 134 6.11 3.36 11.47
CA ILE A 134 7.06 3.97 10.53
C ILE A 134 7.33 5.43 10.89
N LYS A 135 6.29 6.20 11.19
CA LYS A 135 6.43 7.60 11.64
C LYS A 135 7.30 7.70 12.88
N GLN A 136 7.03 6.88 13.90
CA GLN A 136 7.84 6.86 15.11
C GLN A 136 9.30 6.52 14.80
N ILE A 137 9.54 5.48 13.97
CA ILE A 137 10.88 5.06 13.55
C ILE A 137 11.64 6.22 12.91
N ARG A 138 11.03 6.88 11.93
CA ARG A 138 11.66 7.98 11.21
C ARG A 138 11.87 9.22 12.08
N GLU A 139 10.94 9.52 13.00
CA GLU A 139 11.08 10.63 13.94
C GLU A 139 12.31 10.50 14.83
N TRP A 140 12.51 9.34 15.47
CA TRP A 140 13.70 9.14 16.29
C TRP A 140 14.98 8.93 15.47
N SER A 141 14.87 8.46 14.22
CA SER A 141 16.01 8.31 13.30
C SER A 141 16.59 9.66 12.85
N ARG A 142 15.79 10.73 12.88
CA ARG A 142 16.24 12.10 12.54
C ARG A 142 16.95 12.82 13.69
N SER A 143 16.85 12.27 14.91
CA SER A 143 17.40 12.87 16.14
C SER A 143 18.84 12.43 16.40
#